data_AF-A0A246HJY5-F1
#
_entry.id   AF-A0A246HJY5-F1
#
_cell.length_a   1.000
_cell.length_b   1.000
_cell.length_c   1.000
_cell.angle_alpha   90.00
_cell.angle_beta   90.00
_cell.angle_gamma   90.00
#
_symmetry.space_group_name_H-M   'P 1'
#
loop_
_entity.id
_entity.type
_entity.pdbx_description
1 polymer ?
#
loop_
_entity_poly.entity_id
_entity_poly.type
_entity_poly.pdbx_seq_one_letter_code
_entity_poly.pdbx_strand_id
1 'polypeptide(L)'
;MWNPSLPLVSIEDAPPRLGAGNPELQAMVTEAASGGTPLMLMHVDIDHFASVNENMSAEVGDQALVLVAQRLQHHLRGRGKLWRHGSDEFLLAVPRTADMPLPEDLAEEIRQQLELPLSVLPYTLFMTGKLGVSLCPEHATGVSRLLDHAEDALYQAAREGGNAVRIHAVDTPSSAHSESIIARQIVDAIPNGELKLRYQPLVSARDGHVVGMEALLRWQSPTLGMLVPERFMRTAERLGIIVQIGTWVLEGALKQAKLWRDQGFDDFTIAVNVSTLQLLRPNFFAEVMSLMQAAGVPAQMLTLEINESALTNNVNFVHETLVNLRNEGISLSLDNFGTGDSSLSALVRYPVDKLKIDRSFIKSAPAGNREAAIARAIIAMGHQLGMTVIANGVESQAQLGFLRRNDCDVFQGYLFGEPMSADAAGMTLRRRYLRPEAFAETRPDRTLLLLDDEENVLRSLVRLFRRDGYRILAAGNVRDAFDLLAINDVQVILSDQRMSDMSGTEFLGRVKMLYPDTIRLVLSGYTDLNTVTDAINRGAIYRFLTKPWNDDELRKHIHQAFRTHEEQRRANTAPAPALPTVDED
;
A
#
# COMPACT_ATOMS: atom_id res chain seq x y z
N MET A 1 43.16 -2.31 -9.94
CA MET A 1 44.21 -1.56 -9.23
C MET A 1 43.58 -1.08 -7.92
N TRP A 2 43.73 -1.86 -6.85
CA TRP A 2 43.25 -1.48 -5.52
C TRP A 2 44.21 -0.42 -4.96
N ASN A 3 43.67 0.72 -4.55
CA ASN A 3 44.42 1.75 -3.83
C ASN A 3 44.11 1.60 -2.33
N PRO A 4 45.04 1.16 -1.46
CA PRO A 4 44.79 0.85 -0.05
C PRO A 4 44.87 2.09 0.87
N SER A 5 44.54 3.27 0.36
CA SER A 5 44.66 4.53 1.10
C SER A 5 43.47 5.47 0.82
N LEU A 6 42.27 5.02 1.19
CA LEU A 6 41.22 5.95 1.58
C LEU A 6 41.36 6.17 3.09
N PRO A 7 41.49 7.41 3.57
CA PRO A 7 41.61 7.68 5.01
C PRO A 7 40.37 7.15 5.73
N LEU A 8 40.56 6.56 6.91
CA LEU A 8 39.48 6.38 7.89
C LEU A 8 38.85 7.76 8.11
N VAL A 9 37.58 7.89 7.73
CA VAL A 9 36.80 9.13 7.86
C VAL A 9 36.74 9.51 9.34
N SER A 10 37.34 10.66 9.69
CA SER A 10 37.29 11.19 11.06
C SER A 10 35.90 11.76 11.33
N ILE A 11 35.36 11.49 12.52
CA ILE A 11 34.07 12.04 13.01
C ILE A 11 34.09 13.60 13.03
N GLU A 12 35.27 14.21 12.96
CA GLU A 12 35.47 15.66 12.93
C GLU A 12 35.01 16.34 11.62
N ASP A 13 34.74 15.58 10.54
CA ASP A 13 34.25 16.12 9.25
C ASP A 13 32.71 16.14 9.15
N ALA A 14 31.98 15.85 10.23
CA ALA A 14 30.53 15.90 10.24
C ALA A 14 30.02 17.35 10.12
N PRO A 15 28.93 17.60 9.35
CA PRO A 15 28.37 18.93 9.23
C PRO A 15 27.87 19.43 10.60
N PRO A 16 27.97 20.74 10.86
CA PRO A 16 27.53 21.31 12.14
C PRO A 16 26.05 21.00 12.38
N ARG A 17 25.69 20.71 13.64
CA ARG A 17 24.28 20.55 14.01
C ARG A 17 23.55 21.89 13.93
N LEU A 18 22.33 21.87 13.41
CA LEU A 18 21.46 23.04 13.41
C LEU A 18 20.97 23.30 14.84
N GLY A 19 21.65 24.22 15.55
CA GLY A 19 21.18 24.69 16.86
C GLY A 19 19.91 25.55 16.74
N ALA A 20 19.12 25.59 17.82
CA ALA A 20 17.97 26.49 17.92
C ALA A 20 18.40 27.94 17.70
N GLY A 21 17.83 28.60 16.70
CA GLY A 21 18.16 29.99 16.37
C GLY A 21 19.54 30.17 15.71
N ASN A 22 19.97 29.22 14.87
CA ASN A 22 21.24 29.31 14.15
C ASN A 22 21.43 30.69 13.47
N PRO A 23 22.45 31.48 13.86
CA PRO A 23 22.60 32.87 13.43
C PRO A 23 22.94 33.00 11.93
N GLU A 24 23.58 31.99 11.35
CA GLU A 24 23.94 31.98 9.92
C GLU A 24 22.69 31.79 9.05
N LEU A 25 21.83 30.82 9.39
CA LEU A 25 20.54 30.65 8.72
C LEU A 25 19.65 31.88 8.89
N GLN A 26 19.62 32.48 10.09
CA GLN A 26 18.88 33.73 10.33
C GLN A 26 19.37 34.88 9.47
N ALA A 27 20.69 35.05 9.32
CA ALA A 27 21.27 36.09 8.47
C ALA A 27 20.88 35.89 6.99
N MET A 28 21.01 34.65 6.47
CA MET A 28 20.65 34.32 5.08
C MET A 28 19.17 34.58 4.79
N VAL A 29 18.27 34.19 5.69
CA VAL A 29 16.82 34.45 5.52
C VAL A 29 16.50 35.94 5.64
N THR A 30 17.14 36.66 6.55
CA THR A 30 16.92 38.12 6.72
C THR A 30 17.36 38.90 5.48
N GLU A 31 18.48 38.51 4.87
CA GLU A 31 18.96 39.09 3.61
C GLU A 31 17.96 38.84 2.48
N ALA A 32 17.53 37.59 2.28
CA ALA A 32 16.56 37.23 1.25
C ALA A 32 15.20 37.94 1.45
N ALA A 33 14.73 38.03 2.70
CA ALA A 33 13.48 38.70 3.05
C ALA A 33 13.52 40.22 2.83
N SER A 34 14.70 40.84 2.95
CA SER A 34 14.90 42.29 2.78
C SER A 34 15.12 42.69 1.32
N GLY A 35 14.85 41.80 0.36
CA GLY A 35 15.02 42.04 -1.08
C GLY A 35 16.43 41.74 -1.61
N GLY A 36 17.25 41.02 -0.84
CA GLY A 36 18.53 40.47 -1.29
C GLY A 36 18.34 39.22 -2.17
N THR A 37 19.37 38.37 -2.23
CA THR A 37 19.33 37.14 -3.03
C THR A 37 18.27 36.19 -2.47
N PRO A 38 17.31 35.68 -3.28
CA PRO A 38 16.33 34.71 -2.81
C PRO A 38 17.01 33.46 -2.26
N LEU A 39 16.37 32.77 -1.31
CA LEU A 39 16.94 31.62 -0.62
C LEU A 39 16.05 30.39 -0.82
N MET A 40 16.66 29.24 -1.10
CA MET A 40 16.04 27.94 -1.09
C MET A 40 16.44 27.17 0.16
N LEU A 41 15.46 26.63 0.87
CA LEU A 41 15.66 25.76 2.01
C LEU A 41 15.20 24.35 1.65
N MET A 42 16.05 23.35 1.89
CA MET A 42 15.73 21.95 1.66
C MET A 42 15.91 21.16 2.96
N HIS A 43 14.86 20.48 3.38
CA HIS A 43 14.92 19.47 4.42
C HIS A 43 15.06 18.11 3.75
N VAL A 44 16.09 17.37 4.10
CA VAL A 44 16.44 16.06 3.55
C VAL A 44 16.30 15.04 4.67
N ASP A 45 15.64 13.93 4.39
CA ASP A 45 15.55 12.78 5.30
C ASP A 45 15.90 11.50 4.53
N ILE A 46 16.80 10.70 5.10
CA ILE A 46 17.28 9.45 4.47
C ILE A 46 16.28 8.34 4.76
N ASP A 47 15.76 7.71 3.71
CA ASP A 47 14.79 6.63 3.87
C ASP A 47 15.43 5.38 4.48
N HIS A 48 14.72 4.75 5.43
CA HIS A 48 15.10 3.50 6.09
C HIS A 48 16.51 3.51 6.74
N PHE A 49 17.00 4.67 7.18
CA PHE A 49 18.34 4.77 7.79
C PHE A 49 18.49 3.91 9.06
N ALA A 50 17.42 3.73 9.83
CA ALA A 50 17.40 2.81 10.98
C ALA A 50 17.79 1.38 10.58
N SER A 51 17.35 0.89 9.41
CA SER A 51 17.72 -0.43 8.90
C SER A 51 19.22 -0.55 8.63
N VAL A 52 19.91 0.53 8.26
CA VAL A 52 21.38 0.52 8.09
C VAL A 52 22.06 0.31 9.44
N ASN A 53 21.62 1.03 10.47
CA ASN A 53 22.16 0.88 11.84
C ASN A 53 21.92 -0.52 12.40
N GLU A 54 20.73 -1.08 12.19
CA GLU A 54 20.35 -2.39 12.72
C GLU A 54 21.07 -3.54 12.01
N ASN A 55 21.19 -3.48 10.68
CA ASN A 55 21.77 -4.57 9.89
C ASN A 55 23.31 -4.51 9.83
N MET A 56 23.91 -3.33 9.94
CA MET A 56 25.34 -3.12 9.67
C MET A 56 26.11 -2.41 10.80
N SER A 57 25.46 -2.16 11.95
CA SER A 57 25.95 -1.41 13.13
C SER A 57 25.87 0.12 13.01
N ALA A 58 25.77 0.78 14.17
CA ALA A 58 25.74 2.23 14.28
C ALA A 58 27.01 2.90 13.73
N GLU A 59 28.17 2.23 13.79
CA GLU A 59 29.43 2.76 13.25
C GLU A 59 29.39 2.90 11.72
N VAL A 60 28.76 1.94 11.03
CA VAL A 60 28.55 1.99 9.56
C VAL A 60 27.55 3.09 9.21
N GLY A 61 26.48 3.25 9.98
CA GLY A 61 25.53 4.34 9.81
C GLY A 61 26.19 5.71 9.98
N ASP A 62 26.95 5.92 11.04
CA ASP A 62 27.66 7.18 11.27
C ASP A 62 28.63 7.51 10.13
N GLN A 63 29.38 6.52 9.62
CA GLN A 63 30.22 6.71 8.44
C GLN A 63 29.41 7.04 7.18
N ALA A 64 28.26 6.40 6.98
CA ALA A 64 27.37 6.69 5.87
C ALA A 64 26.88 8.15 5.92
N LEU A 65 26.50 8.66 7.09
CA LEU A 65 26.06 10.05 7.26
C LEU A 65 27.16 11.06 6.96
N VAL A 66 28.41 10.79 7.38
CA VAL A 66 29.54 11.67 7.06
C VAL A 66 29.78 11.69 5.54
N LEU A 67 29.76 10.53 4.88
CA LEU A 67 29.93 10.47 3.42
C LEU A 67 28.79 11.12 2.65
N VAL A 68 27.54 10.97 3.10
CA VAL A 68 26.39 11.70 2.54
C VAL A 68 26.62 13.20 2.68
N ALA A 69 26.98 13.67 3.87
CA ALA A 69 27.23 15.08 4.10
C ALA A 69 28.33 15.65 3.20
N GLN A 70 29.46 14.93 3.07
CA GLN A 70 30.56 15.31 2.19
C GLN A 70 30.11 15.36 0.72
N ARG A 71 29.33 14.37 0.28
CA ARG A 71 28.79 14.33 -1.08
C ARG A 71 27.88 15.52 -1.36
N LEU A 72 26.96 15.83 -0.44
CA LEU A 72 26.06 16.97 -0.56
C LEU A 72 26.85 18.30 -0.57
N GLN A 73 27.81 18.47 0.34
CA GLN A 73 28.67 19.66 0.36
C GLN A 73 29.48 19.82 -0.93
N HIS A 74 30.04 18.73 -1.46
CA HIS A 74 30.78 18.74 -2.71
C HIS A 74 29.89 19.13 -3.90
N HIS A 75 28.67 18.58 -3.94
CA HIS A 75 27.70 18.90 -4.98
C HIS A 75 27.24 20.38 -4.94
N LEU A 76 27.08 20.94 -3.72
CA LEU A 76 26.79 22.36 -3.54
C LEU A 76 27.94 23.27 -4.00
N ARG A 77 29.19 22.80 -4.06
CA ARG A 77 30.38 23.56 -4.48
C ARG A 77 30.54 24.90 -3.74
N GLY A 78 30.19 24.93 -2.46
CA GLY A 78 30.25 26.14 -1.63
C GLY A 78 29.14 27.17 -1.91
N ARG A 79 28.20 26.87 -2.81
CA ARG A 79 27.05 27.75 -3.11
C ARG A 79 26.00 27.76 -2.01
N GLY A 80 26.08 26.89 -1.01
CA GLY A 80 25.11 26.82 0.07
C GLY A 80 25.71 26.32 1.37
N LYS A 81 24.86 26.20 2.38
CA LYS A 81 25.19 25.70 3.71
C LYS A 81 24.46 24.40 3.98
N LEU A 82 25.12 23.48 4.67
CA LEU A 82 24.59 22.18 5.07
C LEU A 82 24.72 22.06 6.59
N TRP A 83 23.63 21.70 7.25
CA TRP A 83 23.60 21.35 8.67
C TRP A 83 22.99 19.97 8.87
N ARG A 84 23.39 19.30 9.95
CA ARG A 84 22.67 18.13 10.46
C ARG A 84 21.51 18.61 11.33
N HIS A 85 20.28 18.23 10.99
CA HIS A 85 19.08 18.66 11.72
C HIS A 85 18.67 17.61 12.77
N GLY A 86 18.61 16.35 12.36
CA GLY A 86 18.22 15.20 13.18
C GLY A 86 19.24 14.07 13.18
N SER A 87 18.78 12.84 13.46
CA SER A 87 19.61 11.62 13.39
C SER A 87 20.11 11.36 11.97
N ASP A 88 19.19 11.35 11.03
CA ASP A 88 19.29 10.98 9.62
C ASP A 88 18.79 12.09 8.69
N GLU A 89 18.61 13.28 9.27
CA GLU A 89 18.08 14.45 8.59
C GLU A 89 19.15 15.54 8.39
N PHE A 90 19.12 16.14 7.20
CA PHE A 90 19.96 17.29 6.84
C PHE A 90 19.11 18.49 6.45
N LEU A 91 19.65 19.68 6.70
CA LEU A 91 19.06 20.93 6.23
C LEU A 91 20.06 21.66 5.34
N LEU A 92 19.63 22.03 4.13
CA LEU A 92 20.43 22.80 3.18
C LEU A 92 19.81 24.18 2.98
N ALA A 93 20.61 25.23 3.03
CA ALA A 93 20.23 26.58 2.61
C ALA A 93 21.09 27.02 1.42
N VAL A 94 20.46 27.33 0.30
CA VAL A 94 21.13 27.65 -0.96
C VAL A 94 20.58 28.98 -1.52
N PRO A 95 21.39 30.04 -1.60
CA PRO A 95 21.02 31.26 -2.31
C PRO A 95 20.76 30.97 -3.80
N ARG A 96 19.67 31.52 -4.32
CA ARG A 96 19.21 31.36 -5.69
C ARG A 96 19.70 32.54 -6.53
N THR A 97 20.86 32.38 -7.13
CA THR A 97 21.40 33.31 -8.12
C THR A 97 20.86 32.97 -9.52
N ALA A 98 20.96 33.90 -10.47
CA ALA A 98 20.36 33.75 -11.80
C ALA A 98 20.97 32.63 -12.66
N ASP A 99 22.15 32.14 -12.29
CA ASP A 99 22.90 31.04 -12.93
C ASP A 99 22.58 29.66 -12.35
N MET A 100 21.73 29.59 -11.31
CA MET A 100 21.31 28.32 -10.72
C MET A 100 20.17 27.65 -11.52
N PRO A 101 20.08 26.31 -11.50
CA PRO A 101 18.92 25.58 -11.99
C PRO A 101 17.62 26.03 -11.30
N LEU A 102 16.47 25.65 -11.86
CA LEU A 102 15.19 25.85 -11.18
C LEU A 102 15.18 25.09 -9.84
N PRO A 103 14.41 25.55 -8.84
CA PRO A 103 14.35 24.87 -7.53
C PRO A 103 13.99 23.39 -7.60
N GLU A 104 13.13 23.01 -8.53
CA GLU A 104 12.73 21.62 -8.77
C GLU A 104 13.91 20.79 -9.25
N ASP A 105 14.63 21.28 -10.25
CA ASP A 105 15.80 20.62 -10.82
C ASP A 105 16.93 20.47 -9.79
N LEU A 106 17.23 21.54 -9.02
CA LEU A 106 18.28 21.49 -8.01
C LEU A 106 17.95 20.51 -6.88
N ALA A 107 16.71 20.49 -6.42
CA ALA A 107 16.31 19.54 -5.38
C ALA A 107 16.34 18.09 -5.90
N GLU A 108 15.96 17.88 -7.15
CA GLU A 108 16.05 16.58 -7.80
C GLU A 108 17.50 16.13 -8.02
N GLU A 109 18.40 17.04 -8.38
CA GLU A 109 19.85 16.79 -8.44
C GLU A 109 20.39 16.34 -7.07
N ILE A 110 20.00 17.01 -5.99
CA ILE A 110 20.39 16.64 -4.62
C ILE A 110 19.83 15.25 -4.27
N ARG A 111 18.57 14.96 -4.59
CA ARG A 111 17.97 13.63 -4.37
C ARG A 111 18.76 12.54 -5.10
N GLN A 112 19.10 12.76 -6.36
CA GLN A 112 19.91 11.82 -7.16
C GLN A 112 21.31 11.61 -6.60
N GLN A 113 21.91 12.61 -5.92
CA GLN A 113 23.18 12.40 -5.21
C GLN A 113 23.05 11.41 -4.05
N LEU A 114 21.89 11.34 -3.38
CA LEU A 114 21.67 10.36 -2.30
C LEU A 114 21.67 8.94 -2.84
N GLU A 115 21.10 8.73 -4.03
CA GLU A 115 20.97 7.42 -4.69
C GLU A 115 22.32 6.83 -5.17
N LEU A 116 23.37 7.64 -5.26
CA LEU A 116 24.68 7.15 -5.68
C LEU A 116 25.26 6.16 -4.63
N PRO A 117 25.90 5.06 -5.05
CA PRO A 117 26.45 4.07 -4.13
C PRO A 117 27.43 4.70 -3.12
N LEU A 118 27.31 4.33 -1.85
CA LEU A 118 28.20 4.79 -0.77
C LEU A 118 29.11 3.66 -0.32
N SER A 119 30.42 3.83 -0.56
CA SER A 119 31.44 2.84 -0.17
C SER A 119 31.82 3.01 1.30
N VAL A 120 31.07 2.36 2.18
CA VAL A 120 31.40 2.23 3.61
C VAL A 120 32.00 0.85 3.82
N LEU A 121 33.32 0.72 3.64
CA LEU A 121 33.99 -0.59 3.59
C LEU A 121 33.69 -1.44 4.84
N PRO A 122 33.39 -2.75 4.66
CA PRO A 122 33.43 -3.52 3.42
C PRO A 122 32.15 -3.43 2.54
N TYR A 123 31.18 -2.61 2.91
CA TYR A 123 29.86 -2.53 2.28
C TYR A 123 29.78 -1.45 1.18
N THR A 124 28.81 -1.63 0.30
CA THR A 124 28.34 -0.58 -0.61
C THR A 124 26.87 -0.35 -0.32
N LEU A 125 26.55 0.81 0.22
CA LEU A 125 25.20 1.18 0.62
C LEU A 125 24.48 1.86 -0.54
N PHE A 126 23.22 1.48 -0.74
CA PHE A 126 22.28 2.16 -1.63
C PHE A 126 21.20 2.76 -0.74
N MET A 127 21.14 4.08 -0.68
CA MET A 127 20.17 4.79 0.13
C MET A 127 19.36 5.70 -0.75
N THR A 128 18.09 5.86 -0.42
CA THR A 128 17.23 6.88 -1.01
C THR A 128 16.94 7.95 0.04
N GLY A 129 16.39 9.07 -0.40
CA GLY A 129 15.96 10.08 0.53
C GLY A 129 14.85 10.92 -0.05
N LYS A 130 14.08 11.50 0.85
CA LYS A 130 13.00 12.42 0.54
C LYS A 130 13.43 13.85 0.84
N LEU A 131 12.91 14.77 0.05
CA LEU A 131 13.23 16.19 0.15
C LEU A 131 11.97 17.04 0.20
N GLY A 132 11.93 17.94 1.18
CA GLY A 132 10.96 19.01 1.27
C GLY A 132 11.60 20.36 1.04
N VAL A 133 11.03 21.18 0.17
CA VAL A 133 11.61 22.45 -0.27
C VAL A 133 10.70 23.62 0.09
N SER A 134 11.29 24.66 0.68
CA SER A 134 10.65 25.96 0.84
C SER A 134 11.50 27.10 0.26
N LEU A 135 10.86 28.17 -0.19
CA LEU A 135 11.48 29.28 -0.90
C LEU A 135 11.24 30.59 -0.16
N CYS A 136 12.28 31.42 -0.08
CA CYS A 136 12.23 32.77 0.46
C CYS A 136 12.63 33.75 -0.63
N PRO A 137 11.83 34.81 -0.89
CA PRO A 137 10.66 35.24 -0.12
C PRO A 137 9.32 34.59 -0.51
N GLU A 138 9.28 33.68 -1.49
CA GLU A 138 8.03 33.24 -2.13
C GLU A 138 7.06 32.50 -1.21
N HIS A 139 7.56 31.61 -0.34
CA HIS A 139 6.71 30.82 0.58
C HIS A 139 6.66 31.44 1.98
N ALA A 140 7.76 32.02 2.44
CA ALA A 140 7.82 32.75 3.72
C ALA A 140 9.08 33.63 3.79
N THR A 141 9.04 34.63 4.67
CA THR A 141 10.16 35.56 4.94
C THR A 141 10.78 35.37 6.33
N GLY A 142 10.35 34.35 7.08
CA GLY A 142 10.84 34.06 8.44
C GLY A 142 11.34 32.62 8.55
N VAL A 143 12.46 32.43 9.27
CA VAL A 143 13.15 31.14 9.41
C VAL A 143 12.22 30.03 9.87
N SER A 144 11.45 30.26 10.95
CA SER A 144 10.54 29.26 11.50
C SER A 144 9.52 28.77 10.46
N ARG A 145 8.89 29.69 9.73
CA ARG A 145 7.90 29.32 8.71
C ARG A 145 8.50 28.61 7.51
N LEU A 146 9.72 28.99 7.11
CA LEU A 146 10.42 28.29 6.03
C LEU A 146 10.77 26.85 6.42
N LEU A 147 11.19 26.62 7.67
CA LEU A 147 11.43 25.28 8.19
C LEU A 147 10.15 24.47 8.20
N ASP A 148 9.07 25.00 8.79
CA ASP A 148 7.77 24.32 8.83
C ASP A 148 7.30 23.93 7.41
N HIS A 149 7.39 24.86 6.45
CA HIS A 149 6.99 24.61 5.06
C HIS A 149 7.85 23.54 4.37
N ALA A 150 9.15 23.49 4.67
CA ALA A 150 10.04 22.46 4.14
C ALA A 150 9.71 21.10 4.77
N GLU A 151 9.44 21.04 6.08
CA GLU A 151 9.04 19.82 6.78
C GLU A 151 7.69 19.28 6.27
N ASP A 152 6.71 20.15 6.03
CA ASP A 152 5.42 19.75 5.45
C ASP A 152 5.57 19.16 4.05
N ALA A 153 6.41 19.76 3.22
CA ALA A 153 6.70 19.27 1.89
C ALA A 153 7.42 17.90 1.97
N LEU A 154 8.36 17.74 2.91
CA LEU A 154 9.04 16.47 3.18
C LEU A 154 8.04 15.38 3.58
N TYR A 155 7.05 15.71 4.40
CA TYR A 155 6.00 14.78 4.78
C TYR A 155 5.10 14.39 3.60
N GLN A 156 4.80 15.31 2.69
CA GLN A 156 4.10 14.97 1.45
C GLN A 156 4.91 14.00 0.59
N ALA A 157 6.22 14.22 0.47
CA ALA A 157 7.12 13.29 -0.23
C ALA A 157 7.13 11.90 0.43
N ALA A 158 7.08 11.83 1.77
CA ALA A 158 7.00 10.56 2.50
C ALA A 158 5.71 9.77 2.15
N ARG A 159 4.57 10.45 2.04
CA ARG A 159 3.27 9.81 1.75
C ARG A 159 3.15 9.22 0.35
N GLU A 160 4.02 9.64 -0.57
CA GLU A 160 4.01 9.21 -1.96
C GLU A 160 4.92 8.01 -2.23
N GLY A 161 5.48 7.42 -1.18
CA GLY A 161 6.32 6.23 -1.27
C GLY A 161 7.81 6.49 -0.99
N GLY A 162 8.16 7.66 -0.46
CA GLY A 162 9.56 8.05 -0.22
C GLY A 162 10.30 8.34 -1.52
N ASN A 163 11.61 8.57 -1.43
CA ASN A 163 12.47 8.86 -2.57
C ASN A 163 11.92 9.91 -3.57
N ALA A 164 11.37 11.02 -3.04
CA ALA A 164 10.71 12.04 -3.83
C ALA A 164 11.08 13.45 -3.36
N VAL A 165 10.98 14.40 -4.29
CA VAL A 165 11.09 15.84 -3.99
C VAL A 165 9.70 16.45 -3.98
N ARG A 166 9.42 17.26 -2.96
CA ARG A 166 8.23 18.11 -2.93
C ARG A 166 8.61 19.54 -2.62
N ILE A 167 8.09 20.46 -3.43
CA ILE A 167 8.14 21.89 -3.16
C ILE A 167 6.84 22.29 -2.49
N HIS A 168 6.95 23.08 -1.44
CA HIS A 168 5.78 23.65 -0.77
C HIS A 168 4.93 24.46 -1.76
N ALA A 169 3.67 24.08 -1.94
CA ALA A 169 2.75 24.76 -2.85
C ALA A 169 2.04 25.93 -2.15
N VAL A 170 2.14 27.14 -2.73
CA VAL A 170 1.56 28.40 -2.19
C VAL A 170 0.03 28.38 -2.10
N ASP A 171 -0.66 27.49 -2.83
CA ASP A 171 -2.13 27.39 -2.86
C ASP A 171 -2.75 26.54 -1.74
N THR A 172 -1.97 26.15 -0.72
CA THR A 172 -2.54 25.52 0.49
C THR A 172 -2.48 26.53 1.65
N PRO A 173 -3.62 26.99 2.21
CA PRO A 173 -3.58 27.87 3.38
C PRO A 173 -2.82 27.20 4.51
N SER A 174 -1.73 27.85 4.93
CA SER A 174 -0.75 27.51 5.97
C SER A 174 -1.09 26.30 6.87
N SER A 175 -0.36 25.21 6.67
CA SER A 175 -0.25 24.05 7.55
C SER A 175 0.10 24.43 8.99
N ALA A 176 1.01 25.37 9.24
CA ALA A 176 1.39 25.79 10.60
C ALA A 176 0.23 26.47 11.38
N HIS A 177 -0.60 27.28 10.72
CA HIS A 177 -1.80 27.85 11.35
C HIS A 177 -2.85 26.77 11.59
N SER A 178 -3.03 25.87 10.61
CA SER A 178 -3.96 24.75 10.71
C SER A 178 -3.55 23.77 11.82
N GLU A 179 -2.25 23.49 12.00
CA GLU A 179 -1.75 22.61 13.06
C GLU A 179 -1.86 23.27 14.44
N SER A 180 -1.59 24.57 14.54
CA SER A 180 -1.84 25.33 15.79
C SER A 180 -3.33 25.34 16.16
N ILE A 181 -4.22 25.52 15.19
CA ILE A 181 -5.67 25.42 15.38
C ILE A 181 -6.05 24.01 15.81
N ILE A 182 -5.52 22.98 15.14
CA ILE A 182 -5.76 21.57 15.48
C ILE A 182 -5.32 21.29 16.92
N ALA A 183 -4.09 21.66 17.29
CA ALA A 183 -3.53 21.44 18.61
C ALA A 183 -4.36 22.12 19.71
N ARG A 184 -4.90 23.31 19.43
CA ARG A 184 -5.75 24.04 20.37
C ARG A 184 -7.15 23.42 20.48
N GLN A 185 -7.79 23.10 19.35
CA GLN A 185 -9.19 22.69 19.34
C GLN A 185 -9.40 21.20 19.66
N ILE A 186 -8.43 20.33 19.36
CA ILE A 186 -8.58 18.89 19.57
C ILE A 186 -8.76 18.52 21.05
N VAL A 187 -8.23 19.36 21.95
CA VAL A 187 -8.39 19.25 23.41
C VAL A 187 -9.87 19.31 23.82
N ASP A 188 -10.62 20.20 23.18
CA ASP A 188 -12.03 20.46 23.49
C ASP A 188 -13.01 19.68 22.60
N ALA A 189 -12.49 18.89 21.65
CA ALA A 189 -13.33 18.22 20.65
C ALA A 189 -14.30 17.19 21.25
N ILE A 190 -13.87 16.47 22.30
CA ILE A 190 -14.73 15.51 23.03
C ILE A 190 -15.85 16.25 23.79
N PRO A 191 -15.56 17.18 24.73
CA PRO A 191 -16.62 17.86 25.49
C PRO A 191 -17.57 18.67 24.61
N ASN A 192 -17.10 19.19 23.46
CA ASN A 192 -17.95 19.94 22.52
C ASN A 192 -18.78 19.04 21.58
N GLY A 193 -18.61 17.72 21.62
CA GLY A 193 -19.35 16.79 20.75
C GLY A 193 -18.99 16.90 19.26
N GLU A 194 -17.77 17.34 18.96
CA GLU A 194 -17.26 17.59 17.61
C GLU A 194 -16.77 16.31 16.92
N LEU A 195 -16.45 15.27 17.70
CA LEU A 195 -16.08 13.96 17.18
C LEU A 195 -17.31 13.19 16.71
N LYS A 196 -17.16 12.50 15.58
CA LYS A 196 -18.19 11.64 14.96
C LYS A 196 -17.57 10.31 14.55
N LEU A 197 -18.32 9.24 14.71
CA LEU A 197 -17.98 7.94 14.12
C LEU A 197 -18.70 7.79 12.78
N ARG A 198 -17.93 7.37 11.78
CA ARG A 198 -18.43 6.84 10.52
C ARG A 198 -18.13 5.36 10.46
N TYR A 199 -18.87 4.63 9.65
CA TYR A 199 -18.75 3.18 9.58
C TYR A 199 -18.54 2.74 8.15
N GLN A 200 -17.62 1.81 7.92
CA GLN A 200 -17.37 1.25 6.59
C GLN A 200 -17.57 -0.27 6.60
N PRO A 201 -18.29 -0.84 5.61
CA PRO A 201 -18.56 -2.27 5.59
C PRO A 201 -17.33 -3.11 5.25
N LEU A 202 -17.21 -4.23 5.94
CA LEU A 202 -16.33 -5.36 5.64
C LEU A 202 -17.18 -6.44 4.96
N VAL A 203 -16.81 -6.85 3.74
CA VAL A 203 -17.63 -7.74 2.90
C VAL A 203 -16.95 -9.10 2.75
N SER A 204 -17.68 -10.18 3.01
CA SER A 204 -17.18 -11.54 2.84
C SER A 204 -16.89 -11.84 1.37
N ALA A 205 -15.71 -12.40 1.11
CA ALA A 205 -15.35 -12.92 -0.20
C ALA A 205 -16.08 -14.21 -0.56
N ARG A 206 -16.59 -14.96 0.43
CA ARG A 206 -17.26 -16.24 0.19
C ARG A 206 -18.59 -16.07 -0.51
N ASP A 207 -19.34 -15.06 -0.09
CA ASP A 207 -20.76 -15.03 -0.38
C ASP A 207 -21.32 -13.59 -0.52
N GLY A 208 -20.51 -12.56 -0.25
CA GLY A 208 -20.86 -11.16 -0.45
C GLY A 208 -21.67 -10.48 0.64
N HIS A 209 -21.97 -11.13 1.77
CA HIS A 209 -22.64 -10.45 2.87
C HIS A 209 -21.66 -9.55 3.65
N VAL A 210 -22.19 -8.61 4.42
CA VAL A 210 -21.40 -7.75 5.30
C VAL A 210 -21.09 -8.52 6.58
N VAL A 211 -19.81 -8.84 6.82
CA VAL A 211 -19.32 -9.57 8.01
C VAL A 211 -19.00 -8.64 9.17
N GLY A 212 -18.85 -7.34 8.90
CA GLY A 212 -18.53 -6.38 9.93
C GLY A 212 -18.55 -4.93 9.47
N MET A 213 -18.27 -4.03 10.42
CA MET A 213 -18.15 -2.60 10.20
C MET A 213 -16.88 -2.07 10.87
N GLU A 214 -16.05 -1.33 10.14
CA GLU A 214 -14.96 -0.57 10.74
C GLU A 214 -15.48 0.80 11.22
N ALA A 215 -15.23 1.13 12.48
CA ALA A 215 -15.54 2.42 13.08
C ALA A 215 -14.39 3.42 12.82
N LEU A 216 -14.68 4.42 12.00
CA LEU A 216 -13.74 5.42 11.52
C LEU A 216 -14.03 6.78 12.16
N LEU A 217 -13.06 7.29 12.90
CA LEU A 217 -13.14 8.60 13.54
C LEU A 217 -13.18 9.72 12.50
N ARG A 218 -14.01 10.73 12.74
CA ARG A 218 -14.05 12.00 12.03
C ARG A 218 -14.16 13.13 13.03
N TRP A 219 -13.51 14.25 12.74
CA TRP A 219 -13.60 15.43 13.58
C TRP A 219 -14.23 16.59 12.81
N GLN A 220 -15.40 17.04 13.26
CA GLN A 220 -16.08 18.20 12.72
C GLN A 220 -15.56 19.47 13.43
N SER A 221 -14.41 19.98 13.00
CA SER A 221 -13.86 21.24 13.52
C SER A 221 -14.78 22.41 13.14
N PRO A 222 -15.09 23.32 14.07
CA PRO A 222 -15.86 24.53 13.78
C PRO A 222 -15.19 25.44 12.73
N THR A 223 -13.85 25.42 12.66
CA THR A 223 -13.08 26.32 11.79
C THR A 223 -12.51 25.63 10.55
N LEU A 224 -12.12 24.35 10.66
CA LEU A 224 -11.45 23.62 9.59
C LEU A 224 -12.40 22.67 8.83
N GLY A 225 -13.66 22.56 9.26
CA GLY A 225 -14.61 21.64 8.68
C GLY A 225 -14.36 20.19 9.09
N MET A 226 -14.76 19.25 8.24
CA MET A 226 -14.63 17.82 8.52
C MET A 226 -13.20 17.34 8.26
N LEU A 227 -12.52 16.87 9.31
CA LEU A 227 -11.17 16.33 9.27
C LEU A 227 -11.17 14.80 9.42
N VAL A 228 -10.28 14.17 8.67
CA VAL A 228 -9.95 12.74 8.76
C VAL A 228 -8.78 12.51 9.74
N PRO A 229 -8.66 11.33 10.35
CA PRO A 229 -7.64 11.05 11.37
C PRO A 229 -6.22 11.42 10.95
N GLU A 230 -5.83 11.17 9.71
CA GLU A 230 -4.49 11.45 9.17
C GLU A 230 -4.09 12.93 9.27
N ARG A 231 -5.06 13.85 9.40
CA ARG A 231 -4.81 15.29 9.58
C ARG A 231 -4.51 15.69 11.02
N PHE A 232 -4.96 14.95 12.04
CA PHE A 232 -4.87 15.39 13.45
C PHE A 232 -4.32 14.34 14.42
N MET A 233 -4.19 13.07 14.02
CA MET A 233 -3.75 11.98 14.90
C MET A 233 -2.36 12.21 15.49
N ARG A 234 -1.38 12.68 14.69
CA ARG A 234 -0.03 13.01 15.19
C ARG A 234 -0.10 14.06 16.30
N THR A 235 -0.90 15.12 16.11
CA THR A 235 -1.08 16.15 17.13
C THR A 235 -1.77 15.60 18.37
N ALA A 236 -2.78 14.76 18.21
CA ALA A 236 -3.48 14.10 19.32
C ALA A 236 -2.55 13.16 20.12
N GLU A 237 -1.64 12.45 19.46
CA GLU A 237 -0.61 11.61 20.07
C GLU A 237 0.41 12.45 20.84
N ARG A 238 0.97 13.50 20.21
CA ARG A 238 1.92 14.43 20.84
C ARG A 238 1.35 15.08 22.10
N LEU A 239 0.06 15.42 22.08
CA LEU A 239 -0.64 16.01 23.23
C LEU A 239 -1.16 14.96 24.24
N GLY A 240 -1.05 13.67 23.94
CA GLY A 240 -1.56 12.57 24.79
C GLY A 240 -3.09 12.43 24.81
N ILE A 241 -3.82 13.27 24.06
CA ILE A 241 -5.30 13.26 23.99
C ILE A 241 -5.81 12.05 23.22
N ILE A 242 -4.96 11.41 22.40
CA ILE A 242 -5.31 10.20 21.66
C ILE A 242 -5.89 9.08 22.56
N VAL A 243 -5.44 9.01 23.82
CA VAL A 243 -5.95 8.02 24.78
C VAL A 243 -7.42 8.28 25.09
N GLN A 244 -7.79 9.54 25.37
CA GLN A 244 -9.18 9.92 25.66
C GLN A 244 -10.07 9.76 24.42
N ILE A 245 -9.55 10.12 23.25
CA ILE A 245 -10.24 9.91 21.97
C ILE A 245 -10.48 8.41 21.77
N GLY A 246 -9.49 7.58 22.02
CA GLY A 246 -9.60 6.14 21.86
C GLY A 246 -10.64 5.51 22.80
N THR A 247 -10.71 5.94 24.06
CA THR A 247 -11.79 5.55 24.99
C THR A 247 -13.16 5.97 24.44
N TRP A 248 -13.28 7.21 23.97
CA TRP A 248 -14.53 7.72 23.38
C TRP A 248 -14.95 6.95 22.13
N VAL A 249 -14.00 6.59 21.26
CA VAL A 249 -14.24 5.78 20.05
C VAL A 249 -14.72 4.37 20.44
N LEU A 250 -14.04 3.70 21.38
CA LEU A 250 -14.44 2.37 21.86
C LEU A 250 -15.85 2.38 22.46
N GLU A 251 -16.14 3.35 23.32
CA GLU A 251 -17.48 3.53 23.88
C GLU A 251 -18.56 3.74 22.80
N GLY A 252 -18.30 4.63 21.84
CA GLY A 252 -19.24 4.93 20.76
C GLY A 252 -19.48 3.73 19.85
N ALA A 253 -18.42 3.01 19.51
CA ALA A 253 -18.49 1.80 18.70
C ALA A 253 -19.28 0.70 19.43
N LEU A 254 -18.98 0.41 20.70
CA LEU A 254 -19.67 -0.62 21.47
C LEU A 254 -21.15 -0.29 21.68
N LYS A 255 -21.49 0.98 21.97
CA LYS A 255 -22.89 1.44 22.05
C LYS A 255 -23.60 1.24 20.71
N GLN A 256 -22.95 1.56 19.59
CA GLN A 256 -23.53 1.36 18.27
C GLN A 256 -23.70 -0.14 17.94
N ALA A 257 -22.74 -0.97 18.29
CA ALA A 257 -22.81 -2.41 18.07
C ALA A 257 -23.98 -3.03 18.87
N LYS A 258 -24.20 -2.58 20.11
CA LYS A 258 -25.37 -2.97 20.91
C LYS A 258 -26.68 -2.60 20.21
N LEU A 259 -26.78 -1.38 19.68
CA LEU A 259 -27.98 -0.94 18.96
C LEU A 259 -28.27 -1.80 17.72
N TRP A 260 -27.25 -2.15 16.93
CA TRP A 260 -27.44 -3.05 15.79
C TRP A 260 -27.79 -4.47 16.22
N ARG A 261 -27.17 -4.98 17.30
CA ARG A 261 -27.54 -6.27 17.88
C ARG A 261 -29.00 -6.31 18.33
N ASP A 262 -29.49 -5.26 18.96
CA ASP A 262 -30.90 -5.15 19.38
C ASP A 262 -31.87 -5.07 18.21
N GLN A 263 -31.38 -4.70 17.02
CA GLN A 263 -32.13 -4.74 15.76
C GLN A 263 -32.10 -6.12 15.08
N GLY A 264 -31.43 -7.11 15.68
CA GLY A 264 -31.34 -8.49 15.19
C GLY A 264 -30.08 -8.80 14.38
N PHE A 265 -29.07 -7.92 14.38
CA PHE A 265 -27.76 -8.22 13.78
C PHE A 265 -26.83 -8.83 14.83
N ASP A 266 -26.87 -10.16 14.99
CA ASP A 266 -26.08 -10.89 15.99
C ASP A 266 -24.82 -11.55 15.42
N ASP A 267 -24.71 -11.69 14.10
CA ASP A 267 -23.58 -12.29 13.39
C ASP A 267 -22.76 -11.23 12.62
N PHE A 268 -22.13 -10.29 13.35
CA PHE A 268 -21.20 -9.32 12.77
C PHE A 268 -20.15 -8.85 13.78
N THR A 269 -19.04 -8.32 13.27
CA THR A 269 -18.00 -7.68 14.11
C THR A 269 -17.90 -6.18 13.87
N ILE A 270 -17.64 -5.40 14.92
CA ILE A 270 -17.22 -4.01 14.84
C ILE A 270 -15.71 -3.90 15.05
N ALA A 271 -15.01 -3.28 14.10
CA ALA A 271 -13.57 -3.07 14.16
C ALA A 271 -13.25 -1.65 14.63
N VAL A 272 -12.29 -1.52 15.56
CA VAL A 272 -11.87 -0.24 16.14
C VAL A 272 -10.34 -0.14 16.14
N ASN A 273 -9.83 0.95 15.58
CA ASN A 273 -8.40 1.26 15.61
C ASN A 273 -7.91 1.64 17.00
N VAL A 274 -6.78 1.06 17.41
CA VAL A 274 -6.12 1.30 18.70
C VAL A 274 -4.71 1.84 18.48
N SER A 275 -4.42 2.99 19.09
CA SER A 275 -3.08 3.58 19.05
C SER A 275 -2.07 2.81 19.90
N THR A 276 -0.80 2.85 19.50
CA THR A 276 0.31 2.26 20.28
C THR A 276 0.36 2.81 21.71
N LEU A 277 0.10 4.11 21.89
CA LEU A 277 0.08 4.75 23.21
C LEU A 277 -1.01 4.19 24.13
N GLN A 278 -2.16 3.79 23.59
CA GLN A 278 -3.20 3.13 24.39
C GLN A 278 -2.79 1.71 24.78
N LEU A 279 -2.25 0.93 23.84
CA LEU A 279 -1.80 -0.45 24.09
C LEU A 279 -0.72 -0.53 25.17
N LEU A 280 0.14 0.48 25.26
CA LEU A 280 1.21 0.55 26.27
C LEU A 280 0.70 0.90 27.68
N ARG A 281 -0.60 1.20 27.86
CA ARG A 281 -1.14 1.52 29.18
C ARG A 281 -1.39 0.25 30.01
N PRO A 282 -0.89 0.17 31.25
CA PRO A 282 -1.10 -0.97 32.15
C PRO A 282 -2.57 -1.38 32.36
N ASN A 283 -3.48 -0.42 32.28
CA ASN A 283 -4.91 -0.62 32.56
C ASN A 283 -5.76 -0.80 31.29
N PHE A 284 -5.16 -0.87 30.10
CA PHE A 284 -5.91 -0.93 28.83
C PHE A 284 -6.84 -2.14 28.76
N PHE A 285 -6.37 -3.33 29.11
CA PHE A 285 -7.19 -4.53 29.15
C PHE A 285 -8.42 -4.36 30.05
N ALA A 286 -8.22 -3.91 31.30
CA ALA A 286 -9.30 -3.71 32.25
C ALA A 286 -10.29 -2.62 31.78
N GLU A 287 -9.80 -1.59 31.10
CA GLU A 287 -10.62 -0.54 30.51
C GLU A 287 -11.53 -1.09 29.41
N VAL A 288 -10.98 -1.83 28.45
CA VAL A 288 -11.77 -2.47 27.38
C VAL A 288 -12.85 -3.38 27.97
N MET A 289 -12.49 -4.26 28.90
CA MET A 289 -13.46 -5.18 29.53
C MET A 289 -14.58 -4.45 30.26
N SER A 290 -14.26 -3.37 30.98
CA SER A 290 -15.27 -2.52 31.64
C SER A 290 -16.24 -1.89 30.65
N LEU A 291 -15.73 -1.37 29.52
CA LEU A 291 -16.56 -0.79 28.47
C LEU A 291 -17.47 -1.83 27.81
N MET A 292 -16.94 -3.03 27.54
CA MET A 292 -17.73 -4.13 26.98
C MET A 292 -18.84 -4.57 27.92
N GLN A 293 -18.52 -4.70 29.21
CA GLN A 293 -19.51 -5.03 30.24
C GLN A 293 -20.60 -3.97 30.35
N ALA A 294 -20.23 -2.68 30.33
CA ALA A 294 -21.18 -1.57 30.38
C ALA A 294 -22.10 -1.52 29.15
N ALA A 295 -21.58 -1.85 27.96
CA ALA A 295 -22.36 -1.90 26.73
C ALA A 295 -23.24 -3.16 26.62
N GLY A 296 -22.90 -4.24 27.33
CA GLY A 296 -23.60 -5.52 27.26
C GLY A 296 -23.44 -6.21 25.90
N VAL A 297 -22.26 -6.11 25.30
CA VAL A 297 -21.92 -6.68 23.99
C VAL A 297 -20.95 -7.85 24.17
N PRO A 298 -21.14 -9.00 23.48
CA PRO A 298 -20.19 -10.12 23.53
C PRO A 298 -18.80 -9.72 23.02
N ALA A 299 -17.76 -10.29 23.63
CA ALA A 299 -16.35 -10.09 23.25
C ALA A 299 -16.09 -10.32 21.75
N GLN A 300 -16.75 -11.33 21.19
CA GLN A 300 -16.60 -11.77 19.80
C GLN A 300 -17.06 -10.73 18.77
N MET A 301 -17.89 -9.78 19.19
CA MET A 301 -18.31 -8.69 18.29
C MET A 301 -17.22 -7.62 18.15
N LEU A 302 -16.22 -7.55 19.04
CA LEU A 302 -15.18 -6.53 18.96
C LEU A 302 -13.95 -7.09 18.22
N THR A 303 -13.49 -6.34 17.22
CA THR A 303 -12.16 -6.49 16.63
C THR A 303 -11.34 -5.25 16.96
N LEU A 304 -10.15 -5.42 17.53
CA LEU A 304 -9.22 -4.33 17.73
C LEU A 304 -8.18 -4.35 16.61
N GLU A 305 -8.07 -3.23 15.90
CA GLU A 305 -7.09 -3.03 14.85
C GLU A 305 -5.86 -2.33 15.43
N ILE A 306 -4.71 -2.95 15.24
CA ILE A 306 -3.43 -2.46 15.78
C ILE A 306 -2.47 -2.23 14.62
N ASN A 307 -1.74 -1.13 14.68
CA ASN A 307 -0.69 -0.87 13.71
C ASN A 307 0.51 -1.77 13.94
N GLU A 308 1.20 -2.07 12.86
CA GLU A 308 2.41 -2.87 12.83
C GLU A 308 3.51 -2.36 13.81
N SER A 309 3.72 -1.05 13.89
CA SER A 309 4.69 -0.43 14.80
C SER A 309 4.36 -0.58 16.29
N ALA A 310 3.14 -1.01 16.63
CA ALA A 310 2.80 -1.33 18.02
C ALA A 310 3.48 -2.63 18.49
N LEU A 311 3.82 -3.53 17.56
CA LEU A 311 4.40 -4.85 17.86
C LEU A 311 5.91 -4.82 18.13
N THR A 312 6.60 -3.72 17.82
CA THR A 312 8.03 -3.57 18.07
C THR A 312 8.34 -2.94 19.44
N ASN A 313 7.35 -2.30 20.06
CA ASN A 313 7.50 -1.55 21.30
C ASN A 313 7.15 -2.38 22.56
N ASN A 314 8.05 -2.42 23.54
CA ASN A 314 7.85 -3.10 24.85
C ASN A 314 7.16 -4.48 24.74
N VAL A 315 7.85 -5.35 24.01
CA VAL A 315 7.33 -6.56 23.36
C VAL A 315 6.61 -7.51 24.32
N ASN A 316 7.07 -7.65 25.58
CA ASN A 316 6.46 -8.57 26.54
C ASN A 316 5.12 -8.06 27.09
N PHE A 317 5.05 -6.78 27.48
CA PHE A 317 3.84 -6.20 28.05
C PHE A 317 2.70 -6.12 27.02
N VAL A 318 3.02 -5.69 25.80
CA VAL A 318 2.04 -5.65 24.70
C VAL A 318 1.56 -7.06 24.37
N HIS A 319 2.47 -8.03 24.31
CA HIS A 319 2.12 -9.42 24.07
C HIS A 319 1.13 -9.97 25.12
N GLU A 320 1.41 -9.80 26.42
CA GLU A 320 0.50 -10.23 27.48
C GLU A 320 -0.88 -9.58 27.38
N THR A 321 -0.93 -8.29 27.08
CA THR A 321 -2.18 -7.55 26.89
C THR A 321 -2.99 -8.13 25.73
N LEU A 322 -2.36 -8.40 24.59
CA LEU A 322 -3.02 -9.00 23.42
C LEU A 322 -3.49 -10.43 23.68
N VAL A 323 -2.68 -11.26 24.36
CA VAL A 323 -3.09 -12.61 24.77
C VAL A 323 -4.32 -12.56 25.67
N ASN A 324 -4.34 -11.65 26.66
CA ASN A 324 -5.47 -11.51 27.57
C ASN A 324 -6.75 -11.10 26.83
N LEU A 325 -6.67 -10.11 25.93
CA LEU A 325 -7.80 -9.69 25.10
C LEU A 325 -8.35 -10.85 24.25
N ARG A 326 -7.45 -11.62 23.62
CA ARG A 326 -7.84 -12.78 22.81
C ARG A 326 -8.49 -13.89 23.62
N ASN A 327 -7.99 -14.16 24.83
CA ASN A 327 -8.55 -15.17 25.74
C ASN A 327 -9.99 -14.85 26.16
N GLU A 328 -10.35 -13.56 26.22
CA GLU A 328 -11.73 -13.11 26.46
C GLU A 328 -12.62 -13.24 25.21
N GLY A 329 -12.03 -13.54 24.04
CA GLY A 329 -12.74 -13.71 22.77
C GLY A 329 -12.77 -12.47 21.88
N ILE A 330 -11.99 -11.43 22.20
CA ILE A 330 -11.84 -10.24 21.35
C ILE A 330 -10.90 -10.59 20.19
N SER A 331 -11.32 -10.33 18.96
CA SER A 331 -10.48 -10.56 17.77
C SER A 331 -9.42 -9.47 17.64
N LEU A 332 -8.22 -9.85 17.20
CA LEU A 332 -7.13 -8.92 16.93
C LEU A 332 -6.78 -8.88 15.45
N SER A 333 -6.65 -7.69 14.90
CA SER A 333 -6.31 -7.45 13.50
C SER A 333 -5.09 -6.57 13.36
N LEU A 334 -4.13 -6.97 12.54
CA LEU A 334 -2.98 -6.14 12.19
C LEU A 334 -3.34 -5.27 10.99
N ASP A 335 -3.26 -3.95 11.15
CA ASP A 335 -3.59 -2.97 10.10
C ASP A 335 -2.36 -2.48 9.34
N ASN A 336 -2.58 -2.07 8.08
CA ASN A 336 -1.57 -1.55 7.14
C ASN A 336 -0.32 -2.46 6.97
N PHE A 337 -0.53 -3.78 6.90
CA PHE A 337 0.59 -4.72 6.82
C PHE A 337 1.36 -4.57 5.51
N GLY A 338 2.69 -4.56 5.63
CA GLY A 338 3.63 -4.51 4.51
C GLY A 338 4.20 -3.12 4.21
N THR A 339 3.71 -2.06 4.86
CA THR A 339 4.25 -0.70 4.71
C THR A 339 5.29 -0.33 5.79
N GLY A 340 5.43 -1.15 6.84
CA GLY A 340 6.39 -0.95 7.92
C GLY A 340 7.60 -1.90 7.84
N ASP A 341 8.58 -1.67 8.72
CA ASP A 341 9.82 -2.46 8.81
C ASP A 341 9.67 -3.78 9.59
N SER A 342 8.48 -4.38 9.68
CA SER A 342 8.32 -5.59 10.50
C SER A 342 9.13 -6.77 10.02
N SER A 343 9.81 -7.34 11.00
CA SER A 343 10.27 -8.71 10.92
C SER A 343 9.06 -9.65 10.96
N LEU A 344 8.93 -10.53 9.97
CA LEU A 344 7.98 -11.66 9.95
C LEU A 344 7.95 -12.44 11.28
N SER A 345 9.04 -12.39 12.05
CA SER A 345 9.13 -12.94 13.40
C SER A 345 8.10 -12.38 14.39
N ALA A 346 7.74 -11.09 14.28
CA ALA A 346 6.69 -10.48 15.09
C ALA A 346 5.34 -11.11 14.79
N LEU A 347 5.02 -11.32 13.50
CA LEU A 347 3.77 -11.92 13.07
C LEU A 347 3.55 -13.34 13.64
N VAL A 348 4.64 -14.12 13.73
CA VAL A 348 4.62 -15.47 14.34
C VAL A 348 4.46 -15.42 15.85
N ARG A 349 5.00 -14.38 16.50
CA ARG A 349 5.00 -14.26 17.96
C ARG A 349 3.67 -13.77 18.51
N TYR A 350 2.99 -12.86 17.82
CA TYR A 350 1.82 -12.17 18.36
C TYR A 350 0.50 -12.91 18.02
N PRO A 351 -0.46 -12.95 18.95
CA PRO A 351 -1.70 -13.71 18.78
C PRO A 351 -2.73 -12.93 17.94
N VAL A 352 -2.41 -12.64 16.68
CA VAL A 352 -3.28 -11.89 15.76
C VAL A 352 -4.16 -12.86 14.97
N ASP A 353 -5.45 -12.55 14.82
CA ASP A 353 -6.42 -13.39 14.11
C ASP A 353 -6.65 -12.94 12.65
N LYS A 354 -6.42 -11.66 12.36
CA LYS A 354 -6.70 -11.04 11.05
C LYS A 354 -5.52 -10.21 10.55
N LEU A 355 -5.30 -10.23 9.24
CA LEU A 355 -4.23 -9.47 8.57
C LEU A 355 -4.84 -8.54 7.52
N LYS A 356 -4.73 -7.23 7.68
CA LYS A 356 -5.20 -6.25 6.69
C LYS A 356 -4.08 -5.83 5.75
N ILE A 357 -4.24 -6.12 4.47
CA ILE A 357 -3.33 -5.70 3.40
C ILE A 357 -3.52 -4.20 3.16
N ASP A 358 -2.42 -3.44 3.19
CA ASP A 358 -2.49 -2.01 2.89
C ASP A 358 -2.97 -1.74 1.46
N ARG A 359 -3.72 -0.64 1.29
CA ARG A 359 -4.30 -0.24 0.01
C ARG A 359 -3.26 0.00 -1.09
N SER A 360 -2.03 0.37 -0.74
CA SER A 360 -0.95 0.63 -1.71
C SER A 360 -0.64 -0.61 -2.55
N PHE A 361 -0.70 -1.80 -1.95
CA PHE A 361 -0.50 -3.06 -2.65
C PHE A 361 -1.70 -3.45 -3.53
N ILE A 362 -2.91 -3.03 -3.16
CA ILE A 362 -4.15 -3.34 -3.91
C ILE A 362 -4.32 -2.42 -5.11
N LYS A 363 -3.98 -1.13 -4.96
CA LYS A 363 -4.23 -0.08 -5.97
C LYS A 363 -3.73 -0.48 -7.36
N SER A 364 -2.51 -1.01 -7.44
CA SER A 364 -1.82 -1.32 -8.70
C SER A 364 -1.80 -2.82 -9.06
N ALA A 365 -2.32 -3.69 -8.19
CA ALA A 365 -2.25 -5.14 -8.35
C ALA A 365 -2.83 -5.69 -9.68
N PRO A 366 -3.96 -5.18 -10.23
CA PRO A 366 -4.52 -5.71 -11.47
C PRO A 366 -3.60 -5.60 -12.69
N ALA A 367 -2.62 -4.67 -12.68
CA ALA A 367 -1.68 -4.46 -13.78
C ALA A 367 -0.52 -5.48 -13.81
N GLY A 368 -0.44 -6.38 -12.82
CA GLY A 368 0.54 -7.47 -12.78
C GLY A 368 1.99 -7.06 -12.48
N ASN A 369 2.15 -6.03 -11.67
CA ASN A 369 3.43 -5.51 -11.18
C ASN A 369 3.92 -6.20 -9.90
N ARG A 370 4.99 -5.67 -9.30
CA ARG A 370 5.61 -6.16 -8.06
C ARG A 370 4.61 -6.20 -6.89
N GLU A 371 3.73 -5.22 -6.82
CA GLU A 371 2.69 -5.04 -5.82
C GLU A 371 1.67 -6.18 -5.86
N ALA A 372 1.33 -6.67 -7.06
CA ALA A 372 0.49 -7.87 -7.21
C ALA A 372 1.16 -9.12 -6.61
N ALA A 373 2.48 -9.27 -6.75
CA ALA A 373 3.21 -10.38 -6.16
C ALA A 373 3.28 -10.28 -4.64
N ILE A 374 3.46 -9.06 -4.09
CA ILE A 374 3.45 -8.81 -2.65
C ILE A 374 2.07 -9.13 -2.07
N ALA A 375 0.97 -8.65 -2.67
CA ALA A 375 -0.38 -8.95 -2.22
C ALA A 375 -0.64 -10.48 -2.17
N ARG A 376 -0.21 -11.23 -3.20
CA ARG A 376 -0.31 -12.70 -3.20
C ARG A 376 0.49 -13.36 -2.08
N ALA A 377 1.71 -12.88 -1.85
CA ALA A 377 2.56 -13.40 -0.79
C ALA A 377 1.95 -13.15 0.59
N ILE A 378 1.37 -11.96 0.81
CA ILE A 378 0.69 -11.62 2.06
C ILE A 378 -0.54 -12.52 2.28
N ILE A 379 -1.36 -12.74 1.24
CA ILE A 379 -2.54 -13.61 1.35
C ILE A 379 -2.12 -15.04 1.72
N ALA A 380 -1.18 -15.62 0.97
CA ALA A 380 -0.70 -16.97 1.22
C ALA A 380 -0.08 -17.13 2.62
N MET A 381 0.67 -16.13 3.07
CA MET A 381 1.26 -16.10 4.41
C MET A 381 0.21 -16.05 5.52
N GLY A 382 -0.79 -15.16 5.38
CA GLY A 382 -1.90 -15.07 6.33
C GLY A 382 -2.60 -16.42 6.50
N HIS A 383 -2.92 -17.09 5.38
CA HIS A 383 -3.54 -18.42 5.41
C HIS A 383 -2.65 -19.50 6.04
N GLN A 384 -1.35 -19.51 5.74
CA GLN A 384 -0.39 -20.45 6.33
C GLN A 384 -0.26 -20.28 7.85
N LEU A 385 -0.51 -19.08 8.36
CA LEU A 385 -0.51 -18.77 9.79
C LEU A 385 -1.91 -18.89 10.43
N GLY A 386 -2.91 -19.31 9.67
CA GLY A 386 -4.29 -19.47 10.15
C GLY A 386 -5.03 -18.14 10.39
N MET A 387 -4.58 -17.06 9.76
CA MET A 387 -5.18 -15.72 9.86
C MET A 387 -6.19 -15.49 8.74
N THR A 388 -7.25 -14.70 9.03
CA THR A 388 -8.16 -14.19 8.01
C THR A 388 -7.55 -12.97 7.32
N VAL A 389 -7.51 -12.94 6.00
CA VAL A 389 -6.88 -11.85 5.24
C VAL A 389 -7.94 -10.87 4.72
N ILE A 390 -7.77 -9.60 5.08
CA ILE A 390 -8.64 -8.49 4.67
C ILE A 390 -7.89 -7.61 3.67
N ALA A 391 -8.48 -7.31 2.52
CA ALA A 391 -7.91 -6.36 1.57
C ALA A 391 -8.53 -4.97 1.72
N ASN A 392 -7.71 -3.96 2.06
CA ASN A 392 -8.13 -2.57 2.15
C ASN A 392 -8.06 -1.85 0.80
N GLY A 393 -8.93 -0.87 0.60
CA GLY A 393 -8.88 0.00 -0.58
C GLY A 393 -9.35 -0.64 -1.88
N VAL A 394 -10.32 -1.57 -1.82
CA VAL A 394 -10.96 -2.12 -3.02
C VAL A 394 -11.91 -1.09 -3.62
N GLU A 395 -11.53 -0.54 -4.76
CA GLU A 395 -12.22 0.56 -5.44
C GLU A 395 -12.75 0.14 -6.83
N SER A 396 -12.27 -0.97 -7.40
CA SER A 396 -12.66 -1.44 -8.73
C SER A 396 -12.98 -2.94 -8.77
N GLN A 397 -13.79 -3.33 -9.77
CA GLN A 397 -14.09 -4.74 -10.05
C GLN A 397 -12.83 -5.54 -10.44
N ALA A 398 -11.85 -4.91 -11.08
CA ALA A 398 -10.59 -5.56 -11.43
C ALA A 398 -9.77 -5.95 -10.18
N GLN A 399 -9.68 -5.07 -9.19
CA GLN A 399 -9.06 -5.36 -7.89
C GLN A 399 -9.80 -6.47 -7.16
N LEU A 400 -11.13 -6.42 -7.13
CA LEU A 400 -11.96 -7.47 -6.55
C LEU A 400 -11.72 -8.83 -7.22
N GLY A 401 -11.70 -8.89 -8.55
CA GLY A 401 -11.43 -10.11 -9.30
C GLY A 401 -10.04 -10.69 -9.03
N PHE A 402 -9.02 -9.83 -8.96
CA PHE A 402 -7.67 -10.22 -8.57
C PHE A 402 -7.64 -10.83 -7.17
N LEU A 403 -8.22 -10.15 -6.18
CA LEU A 403 -8.24 -10.59 -4.79
C LEU A 403 -8.99 -11.91 -4.62
N ARG A 404 -10.12 -12.07 -5.31
CA ARG A 404 -10.91 -13.31 -5.30
C ARG A 404 -10.15 -14.51 -5.87
N ARG A 405 -9.41 -14.33 -6.97
CA ARG A 405 -8.61 -15.42 -7.57
C ARG A 405 -7.45 -15.87 -6.69
N ASN A 406 -7.04 -15.02 -5.75
CA ASN A 406 -5.99 -15.34 -4.80
C ASN A 406 -6.58 -15.67 -3.42
N ASP A 407 -7.87 -16.04 -3.36
CA ASP A 407 -8.56 -16.53 -2.17
C ASP A 407 -8.55 -15.58 -0.96
N CYS A 408 -8.46 -14.26 -1.17
CA CYS A 408 -8.59 -13.29 -0.07
C CYS A 408 -9.99 -13.37 0.56
N ASP A 409 -10.07 -13.33 1.90
CA ASP A 409 -11.27 -13.71 2.67
C ASP A 409 -12.31 -12.59 2.82
N VAL A 410 -11.85 -11.34 2.95
CA VAL A 410 -12.69 -10.18 3.26
C VAL A 410 -12.21 -8.96 2.48
N PHE A 411 -13.16 -8.15 2.02
CA PHE A 411 -12.90 -6.94 1.24
C PHE A 411 -13.42 -5.69 1.94
N GLN A 412 -12.63 -4.61 1.86
CA GLN A 412 -13.02 -3.29 2.32
C GLN A 412 -12.60 -2.23 1.29
N GLY A 413 -13.50 -1.29 0.99
CA GLY A 413 -13.19 -0.16 0.13
C GLY A 413 -14.40 0.51 -0.48
N TYR A 414 -14.17 1.55 -1.28
CA TYR A 414 -15.23 2.40 -1.83
C TYR A 414 -16.13 1.68 -2.83
N LEU A 415 -15.70 0.53 -3.37
CA LEU A 415 -16.56 -0.34 -4.17
C LEU A 415 -17.82 -0.79 -3.40
N PHE A 416 -17.70 -0.97 -2.08
CA PHE A 416 -18.79 -1.41 -1.21
C PHE A 416 -19.46 -0.26 -0.47
N GLY A 417 -18.74 0.84 -0.28
CA GLY A 417 -19.27 2.09 0.26
C GLY A 417 -18.19 2.94 0.90
N GLU A 418 -18.38 4.25 0.80
CA GLU A 418 -17.62 5.20 1.60
C GLU A 418 -18.01 5.14 3.09
N PRO A 419 -17.16 5.62 4.01
CA PRO A 419 -17.49 5.74 5.43
C PRO A 419 -18.80 6.51 5.65
N MET A 420 -19.80 5.86 6.25
CA MET A 420 -21.18 6.35 6.32
C MET A 420 -21.68 6.56 7.76
N SER A 421 -22.86 7.17 7.93
CA SER A 421 -23.47 7.31 9.27
C SER A 421 -23.92 5.96 9.84
N ALA A 422 -24.16 5.93 11.16
CA ALA A 422 -24.73 4.76 11.84
C ALA A 422 -26.03 4.25 11.20
N ASP A 423 -26.92 5.16 10.81
CA ASP A 423 -28.21 4.80 10.20
C ASP A 423 -28.02 4.15 8.82
N ALA A 424 -27.15 4.73 7.99
CA ALA A 424 -26.82 4.18 6.67
C ALA A 424 -26.11 2.83 6.81
N ALA A 425 -25.22 2.68 7.79
CA ALA A 425 -24.55 1.43 8.09
C ALA A 425 -25.54 0.33 8.53
N GLY A 426 -26.54 0.66 9.36
CA GLY A 426 -27.62 -0.27 9.71
C GLY A 426 -28.42 -0.77 8.50
N MET A 427 -28.62 0.08 7.49
CA MET A 427 -29.22 -0.35 6.21
C MET A 427 -28.26 -1.23 5.40
N THR A 428 -26.98 -0.91 5.42
CA THR A 428 -25.92 -1.64 4.71
C THR A 428 -25.71 -3.05 5.27
N LEU A 429 -25.87 -3.27 6.58
CA LEU A 429 -25.80 -4.61 7.20
C LEU A 429 -26.81 -5.60 6.59
N ARG A 430 -27.92 -5.11 6.01
CA ARG A 430 -28.92 -5.96 5.32
C ARG A 430 -28.55 -6.29 3.87
N ARG A 431 -27.51 -5.66 3.34
CA ARG A 431 -27.13 -5.80 1.93
C ARG A 431 -26.23 -6.99 1.73
N ARG A 432 -26.32 -7.53 0.51
CA ARG A 432 -25.42 -8.54 -0.02
C ARG A 432 -24.83 -7.99 -1.31
N TYR A 433 -23.54 -7.67 -1.27
CA TYR A 433 -22.82 -6.97 -2.33
C TYR A 433 -22.41 -7.87 -3.48
N LEU A 434 -22.18 -9.16 -3.19
CA LEU A 434 -21.80 -10.15 -4.20
C LEU A 434 -22.90 -11.22 -4.26
N ARG A 435 -23.43 -11.48 -5.46
CA ARG A 435 -24.49 -12.48 -5.63
C ARG A 435 -23.91 -13.90 -5.65
N PRO A 436 -24.57 -14.90 -5.03
CA PRO A 436 -24.21 -16.31 -5.12
C PRO A 436 -23.98 -16.79 -6.56
N GLU A 437 -24.66 -16.22 -7.55
CA GLU A 437 -24.50 -16.55 -8.98
C GLU A 437 -23.09 -16.24 -9.52
N ALA A 438 -22.37 -15.30 -8.90
CA ALA A 438 -20.95 -15.04 -9.16
C ALA A 438 -20.01 -16.02 -8.42
N PHE A 439 -20.57 -16.90 -7.58
CA PHE A 439 -19.88 -17.91 -6.73
C PHE A 439 -20.36 -19.34 -6.96
N ALA A 440 -21.47 -19.54 -7.70
CA ALA A 440 -21.82 -20.85 -8.22
C ALA A 440 -20.60 -21.27 -9.01
N GLU A 441 -19.98 -22.40 -8.64
CA GLU A 441 -19.04 -23.11 -9.48
C GLU A 441 -19.58 -23.01 -10.90
N THR A 442 -19.01 -22.12 -11.70
CA THR A 442 -19.43 -21.96 -13.07
C THR A 442 -19.08 -23.31 -13.67
N ARG A 443 -20.10 -24.15 -13.89
CA ARG A 443 -20.03 -25.21 -14.88
C ARG A 443 -19.28 -24.59 -16.06
N PRO A 444 -18.17 -25.18 -16.52
CA PRO A 444 -17.31 -24.52 -17.46
C PRO A 444 -18.05 -24.44 -18.79
N ASP A 445 -18.78 -23.36 -19.00
CA ASP A 445 -19.00 -22.88 -20.35
C ASP A 445 -17.61 -22.54 -20.84
N ARG A 446 -17.06 -23.44 -21.66
CA ARG A 446 -15.75 -23.30 -22.29
C ARG A 446 -15.65 -21.88 -22.85
N THR A 447 -14.93 -21.02 -22.13
CA THR A 447 -14.88 -19.59 -22.38
C THR A 447 -13.62 -19.29 -23.17
N LEU A 448 -13.82 -18.73 -24.36
CA LEU A 448 -12.79 -18.37 -25.32
C LEU A 448 -12.71 -16.85 -25.40
N LEU A 449 -11.56 -16.29 -25.05
CA LEU A 449 -11.26 -14.87 -25.30
C LEU A 449 -10.54 -14.72 -26.63
N LEU A 450 -11.10 -13.88 -27.49
CA LEU A 450 -10.52 -13.45 -28.75
C LEU A 450 -10.00 -12.03 -28.59
N LEU A 451 -8.73 -11.80 -28.89
CA LEU A 451 -8.09 -10.48 -28.85
C LEU A 451 -7.46 -10.19 -30.21
N ASP A 452 -7.96 -9.17 -30.89
CA ASP A 452 -7.43 -8.68 -32.16
C ASP A 452 -7.87 -7.21 -32.32
N ASP A 453 -6.94 -6.31 -32.63
CA ASP A 453 -7.23 -4.88 -32.80
C ASP A 453 -7.83 -4.56 -34.18
N GLU A 454 -7.77 -5.51 -35.13
CA GLU A 454 -8.52 -5.44 -36.38
C GLU A 454 -9.96 -5.95 -36.20
N GLU A 455 -10.93 -5.03 -36.19
CA GLU A 455 -12.35 -5.35 -35.98
C GLU A 455 -12.89 -6.40 -36.97
N ASN A 456 -12.43 -6.39 -38.22
CA ASN A 456 -12.84 -7.36 -39.24
C ASN A 456 -12.36 -8.79 -38.93
N VAL A 457 -11.13 -8.93 -38.42
CA VAL A 457 -10.59 -10.22 -38.01
C VAL A 457 -11.34 -10.72 -36.78
N LEU A 458 -11.52 -9.86 -35.78
CA LEU A 458 -12.26 -10.20 -34.56
C LEU A 458 -13.69 -10.66 -34.87
N ARG A 459 -14.42 -9.95 -35.74
CA ARG A 459 -15.77 -10.36 -36.20
C ARG A 459 -15.76 -11.71 -36.93
N SER A 460 -14.72 -11.98 -37.72
CA SER A 460 -14.57 -13.25 -38.44
C SER A 460 -14.34 -14.42 -37.49
N LEU A 461 -13.46 -14.25 -36.49
CA LEU A 461 -13.21 -15.23 -35.44
C LEU A 461 -14.45 -15.48 -34.57
N VAL A 462 -15.15 -14.42 -34.17
CA VAL A 462 -16.42 -14.54 -33.43
C VAL A 462 -17.43 -15.34 -34.24
N ARG A 463 -17.57 -15.07 -35.54
CA ARG A 463 -18.48 -15.80 -36.43
C ARG A 463 -18.10 -17.27 -36.58
N LEU A 464 -16.80 -17.56 -36.67
CA LEU A 464 -16.27 -18.91 -36.81
C LEU A 464 -16.68 -19.81 -35.63
N PHE A 465 -16.50 -19.31 -34.41
CA PHE A 465 -16.70 -20.08 -33.18
C PHE A 465 -18.11 -20.01 -32.59
N ARG A 466 -18.98 -19.12 -33.08
CA ARG A 466 -20.31 -18.87 -32.49
C ARG A 466 -21.18 -20.12 -32.33
N ARG A 467 -21.00 -21.12 -33.18
CA ARG A 467 -21.79 -22.37 -33.17
C ARG A 467 -21.09 -23.55 -32.48
N ASP A 468 -19.89 -23.33 -31.95
CA ASP A 468 -19.03 -24.39 -31.43
C ASP A 468 -19.22 -24.62 -29.91
N GLY A 469 -20.26 -24.00 -29.32
CA GLY A 469 -20.62 -24.20 -27.92
C GLY A 469 -19.73 -23.47 -26.91
N TYR A 470 -18.91 -22.52 -27.37
CA TYR A 470 -18.08 -21.67 -26.52
C TYR A 470 -18.81 -20.41 -26.05
N ARG A 471 -18.52 -19.97 -24.84
CA ARG A 471 -18.80 -18.59 -24.42
C ARG A 471 -17.69 -17.69 -24.98
N ILE A 472 -18.01 -16.89 -25.99
CA ILE A 472 -17.04 -16.04 -26.67
C ILE A 472 -16.99 -14.67 -26.02
N LEU A 473 -15.79 -14.27 -25.60
CA LEU A 473 -15.46 -12.90 -25.22
C LEU A 473 -14.56 -12.31 -26.31
N ALA A 474 -14.79 -11.05 -26.68
CA ALA A 474 -14.04 -10.40 -27.75
C ALA A 474 -13.55 -9.04 -27.26
N ALA A 475 -12.26 -8.78 -27.45
CA ALA A 475 -11.61 -7.53 -27.08
C ALA A 475 -10.88 -6.96 -28.31
N GLY A 476 -11.08 -5.66 -28.56
CA GLY A 476 -10.38 -4.93 -29.63
C GLY A 476 -9.07 -4.30 -29.16
N ASN A 477 -8.74 -4.40 -27.88
CA ASN A 477 -7.50 -3.88 -27.31
C ASN A 477 -7.14 -4.66 -26.04
N VAL A 478 -5.89 -4.49 -25.60
CA VAL A 478 -5.30 -5.24 -24.48
C VAL A 478 -5.96 -4.89 -23.14
N ARG A 479 -6.41 -3.64 -22.96
CA ARG A 479 -7.06 -3.20 -21.73
C ARG A 479 -8.39 -3.93 -21.53
N ASP A 480 -9.25 -3.91 -22.55
CA ASP A 480 -10.54 -4.60 -22.53
C ASP A 480 -10.35 -6.12 -22.35
N ALA A 481 -9.29 -6.69 -22.92
CA ALA A 481 -8.95 -8.10 -22.72
C ALA A 481 -8.64 -8.42 -21.25
N PHE A 482 -7.86 -7.58 -20.56
CA PHE A 482 -7.60 -7.76 -19.13
C PHE A 482 -8.86 -7.53 -18.28
N ASP A 483 -9.70 -6.57 -18.63
CA ASP A 483 -10.98 -6.33 -17.94
C ASP A 483 -11.89 -7.57 -18.06
N LEU A 484 -11.94 -8.19 -19.25
CA LEU A 484 -12.68 -9.43 -19.48
C LEU A 484 -12.08 -10.62 -18.72
N LEU A 485 -10.76 -10.77 -18.71
CA LEU A 485 -10.07 -11.81 -17.92
C LEU A 485 -10.29 -11.63 -16.41
N ALA A 486 -10.43 -10.39 -15.95
CA ALA A 486 -10.60 -10.11 -14.53
C ALA A 486 -11.98 -10.56 -14.00
N ILE A 487 -13.01 -10.51 -14.83
CA ILE A 487 -14.41 -10.79 -14.42
C ILE A 487 -14.95 -12.12 -14.95
N ASN A 488 -14.20 -12.85 -15.78
CA ASN A 488 -14.61 -14.14 -16.34
C ASN A 488 -13.53 -15.21 -16.12
N ASP A 489 -13.94 -16.44 -15.85
CA ASP A 489 -13.07 -17.63 -15.90
C ASP A 489 -12.83 -18.00 -17.38
N VAL A 490 -11.68 -17.59 -17.93
CA VAL A 490 -11.31 -17.83 -19.33
C VAL A 490 -10.31 -18.98 -19.41
N GLN A 491 -10.70 -20.06 -20.09
CA GLN A 491 -9.83 -21.24 -20.21
C GLN A 491 -8.90 -21.17 -21.42
N VAL A 492 -9.31 -20.49 -22.50
CA VAL A 492 -8.51 -20.37 -23.72
C VAL A 492 -8.50 -18.93 -24.23
N ILE A 493 -7.32 -18.45 -24.61
CA ILE A 493 -7.13 -17.15 -25.28
C ILE A 493 -6.56 -17.39 -26.67
N LEU A 494 -7.09 -16.66 -27.65
CA LEU A 494 -6.53 -16.52 -28.98
C LEU A 494 -6.24 -15.03 -29.21
N SER A 495 -4.96 -14.65 -29.21
CA SER A 495 -4.51 -13.27 -29.40
C SER A 495 -3.84 -13.10 -30.76
N ASP A 496 -4.07 -11.97 -31.42
CA ASP A 496 -3.19 -11.54 -32.50
C ASP A 496 -1.81 -11.17 -31.97
N GLN A 497 -0.79 -11.31 -32.82
CA GLN A 497 0.59 -10.95 -32.49
C GLN A 497 0.90 -9.47 -32.68
N ARG A 498 0.32 -8.83 -33.70
CA ARG A 498 0.63 -7.46 -34.12
C ARG A 498 -0.51 -6.53 -33.75
N MET A 499 -0.48 -6.04 -32.51
CA MET A 499 -1.44 -5.04 -32.03
C MET A 499 -0.75 -3.69 -31.78
N SER A 500 -1.51 -2.60 -31.87
CA SER A 500 -1.00 -1.22 -31.75
C SER A 500 -0.28 -0.89 -30.44
N ASP A 501 -0.79 -1.40 -29.32
CA ASP A 501 -0.36 -0.98 -27.98
C ASP A 501 0.70 -1.92 -27.38
N MET A 502 0.55 -3.23 -27.61
CA MET A 502 1.37 -4.28 -27.01
C MET A 502 1.34 -5.51 -27.91
N SER A 503 2.47 -6.20 -28.09
CA SER A 503 2.49 -7.43 -28.88
C SER A 503 1.70 -8.55 -28.21
N GLY A 504 1.12 -9.46 -29.01
CA GLY A 504 0.40 -10.64 -28.50
C GLY A 504 1.26 -11.50 -27.58
N THR A 505 2.51 -11.75 -27.96
CA THR A 505 3.50 -12.45 -27.14
C THR A 505 3.73 -11.80 -25.77
N GLU A 506 3.77 -10.46 -25.70
CA GLU A 506 3.95 -9.74 -24.45
C GLU A 506 2.69 -9.82 -23.58
N PHE A 507 1.52 -9.62 -24.18
CA PHE A 507 0.23 -9.79 -23.51
C PHE A 507 0.10 -11.19 -22.91
N LEU A 508 0.34 -12.25 -23.70
CA LEU A 508 0.26 -13.63 -23.24
C LEU A 508 1.33 -13.96 -22.18
N GLY A 509 2.50 -13.32 -22.23
CA GLY A 509 3.50 -13.37 -21.17
C GLY A 509 2.97 -12.84 -19.84
N ARG A 510 2.23 -11.72 -19.84
CA ARG A 510 1.55 -11.19 -18.65
C ARG A 510 0.39 -12.08 -18.21
N VAL A 511 -0.39 -12.61 -19.15
CA VAL A 511 -1.45 -13.59 -18.84
C VAL A 511 -0.87 -14.81 -18.14
N LYS A 512 0.27 -15.35 -18.58
CA LYS A 512 0.91 -16.49 -17.91
C LYS A 512 1.20 -16.21 -16.43
N MET A 513 1.56 -14.98 -16.07
CA MET A 513 1.84 -14.61 -14.69
C MET A 513 0.56 -14.42 -13.85
N LEU A 514 -0.52 -13.92 -14.48
CA LEU A 514 -1.76 -13.55 -13.77
C LEU A 514 -2.84 -14.64 -13.80
N TYR A 515 -2.82 -15.48 -14.84
CA TYR A 515 -3.78 -16.53 -15.16
C TYR A 515 -3.01 -17.77 -15.68
N PRO A 516 -2.23 -18.44 -14.81
CA PRO A 516 -1.31 -19.51 -15.23
C PRO A 516 -2.02 -20.70 -15.88
N ASP A 517 -3.24 -21.01 -15.42
CA ASP A 517 -4.04 -22.14 -15.90
C ASP A 517 -4.67 -21.91 -17.29
N THR A 518 -4.77 -20.66 -17.75
CA THR A 518 -5.37 -20.33 -19.05
C THR A 518 -4.48 -20.80 -20.20
N ILE A 519 -5.03 -21.51 -21.18
CA ILE A 519 -4.29 -21.92 -22.38
C ILE A 519 -4.17 -20.74 -23.35
N ARG A 520 -2.94 -20.42 -23.76
CA ARG A 520 -2.59 -19.19 -24.50
C ARG A 520 -2.17 -19.53 -25.93
N LEU A 521 -2.93 -19.09 -26.93
CA LEU A 521 -2.61 -19.24 -28.35
C LEU A 521 -2.38 -17.88 -29.00
N VAL A 522 -1.48 -17.85 -29.99
CA VAL A 522 -1.21 -16.65 -30.78
C VAL A 522 -1.48 -16.90 -32.26
N LEU A 523 -2.13 -15.93 -32.91
CA LEU A 523 -2.27 -15.83 -34.37
C LEU A 523 -1.25 -14.83 -34.90
N SER A 524 -0.51 -15.19 -35.94
CA SER A 524 0.54 -14.32 -36.48
C SER A 524 0.79 -14.58 -37.97
N GLY A 525 1.32 -13.58 -38.67
CA GLY A 525 1.75 -13.72 -40.06
C GLY A 525 3.10 -14.43 -40.20
N TYR A 526 3.44 -14.83 -41.43
CA TYR A 526 4.71 -15.51 -41.75
C TYR A 526 5.99 -14.72 -41.36
N THR A 527 5.88 -13.41 -41.11
CA THR A 527 7.03 -12.55 -40.79
C THR A 527 7.41 -12.48 -39.31
N ASP A 528 6.66 -13.11 -38.39
CA ASP A 528 6.91 -12.99 -36.93
C ASP A 528 7.47 -14.27 -36.28
N LEU A 529 8.08 -15.17 -37.06
CA LEU A 529 8.51 -16.49 -36.58
C LEU A 529 9.50 -16.43 -35.39
N ASN A 530 10.43 -15.47 -35.39
CA ASN A 530 11.49 -15.43 -34.38
C ASN A 530 10.97 -15.05 -32.98
N THR A 531 10.11 -14.03 -32.89
CA THR A 531 9.55 -13.55 -31.61
C THR A 531 8.59 -14.56 -30.98
N VAL A 532 7.83 -15.26 -31.82
CA VAL A 532 6.95 -16.34 -31.38
C VAL A 532 7.74 -17.55 -30.89
N THR A 533 8.80 -17.95 -31.60
CA THR A 533 9.61 -19.13 -31.25
C THR A 533 10.24 -18.96 -29.86
N ASP A 534 10.75 -17.76 -29.56
CA ASP A 534 11.28 -17.44 -28.23
C ASP A 534 10.21 -17.50 -27.13
N ALA A 535 8.99 -17.05 -27.41
CA ALA A 535 7.89 -17.08 -26.46
C ALA A 535 7.38 -18.50 -26.17
N ILE A 536 7.43 -19.41 -27.17
CA ILE A 536 7.16 -20.84 -26.98
C ILE A 536 8.22 -21.47 -26.06
N ASN A 537 9.50 -21.18 -26.30
CA ASN A 537 10.61 -21.72 -25.49
C ASN A 537 10.55 -21.26 -24.04
N ARG A 538 10.03 -20.06 -23.76
CA ARG A 538 9.78 -19.55 -22.41
C ARG A 538 8.45 -20.06 -21.81
N GLY A 539 7.74 -20.92 -22.53
CA GLY A 539 6.44 -21.47 -22.17
C GLY A 539 5.35 -20.43 -21.99
N ALA A 540 5.49 -19.23 -22.58
CA ALA A 540 4.49 -18.16 -22.54
C ALA A 540 3.27 -18.49 -23.42
N ILE A 541 3.49 -19.28 -24.47
CA ILE A 541 2.50 -19.62 -25.48
C ILE A 541 2.40 -21.13 -25.59
N TYR A 542 1.17 -21.65 -25.58
CA TYR A 542 0.87 -23.07 -25.76
C TYR A 542 1.04 -23.50 -27.22
N ARG A 543 0.53 -22.69 -28.15
CA ARG A 543 0.61 -22.97 -29.58
C ARG A 543 0.58 -21.69 -30.42
N PHE A 544 1.32 -21.72 -31.52
CA PHE A 544 1.32 -20.71 -32.56
C PHE A 544 0.50 -21.16 -33.76
N LEU A 545 -0.22 -20.22 -34.37
CA LEU A 545 -1.09 -20.41 -35.53
C LEU A 545 -0.84 -19.30 -36.56
N THR A 546 -0.95 -19.63 -37.85
CA THR A 546 -0.63 -18.71 -38.95
C THR A 546 -1.85 -18.01 -39.53
N LYS A 547 -1.71 -16.73 -39.89
CA LYS A 547 -2.62 -15.97 -40.76
C LYS A 547 -2.16 -16.05 -42.24
N PRO A 548 -3.07 -16.22 -43.23
CA PRO A 548 -4.49 -16.54 -43.07
C PRO A 548 -4.69 -17.97 -42.54
N TRP A 549 -5.72 -18.18 -41.72
CA TRP A 549 -5.99 -19.49 -41.11
C TRP A 549 -6.95 -20.33 -41.95
N ASN A 550 -6.90 -21.65 -41.75
CA ASN A 550 -7.93 -22.57 -42.19
C ASN A 550 -8.95 -22.78 -41.04
N ASP A 551 -10.24 -22.58 -41.32
CA ASP A 551 -11.31 -22.64 -40.32
C ASP A 551 -11.38 -23.99 -39.58
N ASP A 552 -11.23 -25.11 -40.28
CA ASP A 552 -11.32 -26.45 -39.68
C ASP A 552 -10.08 -26.78 -38.83
N GLU A 553 -8.91 -26.33 -39.27
CA GLU A 553 -7.66 -26.48 -38.53
C GLU A 553 -7.67 -25.62 -37.25
N LEU A 554 -8.08 -24.36 -37.37
CA LEU A 554 -8.20 -23.46 -36.24
C LEU A 554 -9.19 -23.98 -35.19
N ARG A 555 -10.34 -24.52 -35.61
CA ARG A 555 -11.28 -25.20 -34.71
C ARG A 555 -10.66 -26.39 -33.99
N LYS A 556 -9.88 -27.24 -34.68
CA LYS A 556 -9.21 -28.38 -34.06
C LYS A 556 -8.23 -27.93 -32.98
N HIS A 557 -7.49 -26.86 -33.22
CA HIS A 557 -6.55 -26.32 -32.24
C HIS A 557 -7.23 -25.75 -31.00
N ILE A 558 -8.34 -25.02 -31.16
CA ILE A 558 -9.11 -24.52 -30.02
C ILE A 558 -9.74 -25.67 -29.22
N HIS A 559 -10.32 -26.67 -29.88
CA HIS A 559 -10.83 -27.87 -29.19
C HIS A 559 -9.72 -28.59 -28.40
N GLN A 560 -8.53 -28.73 -28.99
CA GLN A 560 -7.39 -29.33 -28.31
C GLN A 560 -6.95 -28.49 -27.11
N ALA A 561 -6.94 -27.16 -27.21
CA ALA A 561 -6.60 -26.27 -26.10
C ALA A 561 -7.53 -26.45 -24.90
N PHE A 562 -8.86 -26.51 -25.12
CA PHE A 562 -9.81 -26.78 -24.04
C PHE A 562 -9.60 -28.17 -23.41
N ARG A 563 -9.30 -29.20 -24.20
CA ARG A 563 -8.97 -30.54 -23.66
C ARG A 563 -7.73 -30.51 -22.78
N THR A 564 -6.68 -29.82 -23.21
CA THR A 564 -5.46 -29.66 -22.40
C THR A 564 -5.73 -28.92 -21.09
N HIS A 565 -6.55 -27.86 -21.12
CA HIS A 565 -6.97 -27.17 -19.91
C HIS A 565 -7.71 -28.10 -18.95
N GLU A 566 -8.65 -28.90 -19.45
CA GLU A 566 -9.40 -29.89 -18.66
C GLU A 566 -8.47 -30.96 -18.04
N GLU A 567 -7.46 -31.42 -18.79
CA GLU A 567 -6.46 -32.38 -18.31
C GLU A 567 -5.53 -31.78 -17.24
N GLN A 568 -5.03 -30.55 -17.44
CA GLN A 568 -4.21 -29.82 -16.46
C GLN A 568 -4.97 -29.57 -15.16
N ARG A 569 -6.23 -29.13 -15.26
CA ARG A 569 -7.09 -28.92 -14.09
C ARG A 569 -7.28 -30.22 -13.31
N ARG A 570 -7.60 -31.33 -13.99
CA ARG A 570 -7.74 -32.66 -13.36
C ARG A 570 -6.46 -33.12 -12.65
N ALA A 571 -5.30 -32.87 -13.24
CA ALA A 571 -4.01 -33.21 -12.62
C ALA A 571 -3.75 -32.37 -11.35
N ASN A 572 -4.11 -31.08 -11.36
CA ASN A 572 -3.94 -30.18 -10.20
C ASN A 572 -4.97 -30.42 -9.09
N THR A 573 -6.12 -31.07 -9.36
CA THR A 573 -7.15 -31.40 -8.35
C THR A 573 -7.07 -32.83 -7.81
N ALA A 574 -6.12 -33.64 -8.28
CA ALA A 574 -5.97 -35.02 -7.79
C ALA A 574 -5.36 -35.03 -6.37
N PRO A 575 -5.96 -35.75 -5.40
CA PRO A 575 -5.38 -35.88 -4.06
C PRO A 575 -4.03 -36.59 -4.14
N ALA A 576 -3.06 -36.11 -3.35
CA ALA A 576 -1.74 -36.74 -3.26
C ALA A 576 -1.86 -38.22 -2.90
N PRO A 577 -1.05 -39.12 -3.49
CA PRO A 577 -1.05 -40.53 -3.11
C PRO A 577 -0.72 -40.64 -1.61
N ALA A 578 -1.54 -41.39 -0.88
CA ALA A 578 -1.31 -41.66 0.53
C ALA A 578 0.08 -42.25 0.73
N LEU A 579 0.86 -41.64 1.63
CA LEU A 579 2.15 -42.19 2.08
C LEU A 579 1.92 -43.62 2.58
N PRO A 580 2.78 -44.58 2.23
CA PRO A 580 2.68 -45.93 2.78
C PRO A 580 2.82 -45.86 4.29
N THR A 581 1.86 -46.43 5.00
CA THR A 581 1.92 -46.67 6.43
C THR A 581 3.16 -47.50 6.72
N VAL A 582 4.11 -46.92 7.45
CA VAL A 582 5.18 -47.69 8.08
C VAL A 582 4.51 -48.42 9.23
N ASP A 583 4.27 -49.72 9.06
CA ASP A 583 3.94 -50.60 10.17
C ASP A 583 5.15 -50.64 11.10
N GLU A 584 4.96 -50.17 12.35
CA GLU A 584 5.89 -50.41 13.44
C GLU A 584 5.76 -51.87 13.89
N ASP A 585 6.79 -52.67 13.60
CA ASP A 585 7.13 -53.91 14.31
C ASP A 585 8.39 -53.69 15.16
#